data_AF-A0A562S5R4-F1
#
_entry.id   AF-A0A562S5R4-F1
#
_cell.length_a   1.000
_cell.length_b   1.000
_cell.length_c   1.000
_cell.angle_alpha   90.00
_cell.angle_beta   90.00
_cell.angle_gamma   90.00
#
_symmetry.space_group_name_H-M   'P 1'
#
loop_
_entity.id
_entity.type
_entity.pdbx_description
1 polymer ?
#
loop_
_entity_poly.entity_id
_entity_poly.type
_entity_poly.pdbx_seq_one_letter_code
_entity_poly.pdbx_strand_id
1 'polypeptide(L)'
;MFEDGMNLAAMAEALGRSADYRVLRRLIPRALSMPAGDQGTKTAVLLDTETTGLDAQIDEIIELGMVKFDYMADGRIVGVRDAYSSFANRPCRYQPR
;
A
#
# COMPACT_ATOMS: atom_id res chain seq x y z
N MET A 1 0.23 13.55 -32.46
CA MET A 1 1.29 13.96 -31.51
C MET A 1 0.67 15.01 -30.61
N PHE A 2 0.28 14.64 -29.38
CA PHE A 2 -0.18 15.61 -28.39
C PHE A 2 1.05 16.16 -27.67
N GLU A 3 1.80 17.02 -28.35
CA GLU A 3 2.67 17.95 -27.65
C GLU A 3 1.83 19.20 -27.36
N ASP A 4 1.10 19.13 -26.25
CA ASP A 4 0.78 20.34 -25.51
C ASP A 4 0.92 20.00 -24.04
N GLY A 5 2.19 19.85 -23.65
CA GLY A 5 2.62 19.74 -22.28
C GLY A 5 2.39 21.08 -21.57
N MET A 6 1.13 21.50 -21.43
CA MET A 6 0.75 22.27 -20.25
C MET A 6 1.25 21.45 -19.08
N ASN A 7 2.33 21.95 -18.47
CA ASN A 7 3.12 21.22 -17.50
C ASN A 7 2.17 20.66 -16.43
N LEU A 8 1.93 19.35 -16.45
CA LEU A 8 0.99 18.68 -15.54
C LEU A 8 1.32 19.00 -14.08
N ALA A 9 2.60 19.27 -13.79
CA ALA A 9 3.02 19.75 -12.47
C ALA A 9 2.46 21.14 -12.13
N ALA A 10 2.49 22.09 -13.08
CA ALA A 10 1.95 23.45 -12.92
C ALA A 10 0.43 23.45 -12.74
N MET A 11 -0.31 22.62 -13.51
CA MET A 11 -1.76 22.49 -13.33
C MET A 11 -2.11 21.88 -11.97
N ALA A 12 -1.40 20.82 -11.58
CA ALA A 12 -1.57 20.19 -10.28
C ALA A 12 -1.19 21.13 -9.11
N GLU A 13 -0.21 22.02 -9.30
CA GLU A 13 0.12 23.06 -8.34
C GLU A 13 -0.99 24.11 -8.25
N ALA A 14 -1.51 24.59 -9.39
CA ALA A 14 -2.61 25.55 -9.43
C ALA A 14 -3.86 25.03 -8.69
N LEU A 15 -4.23 23.76 -8.93
CA LEU A 15 -5.33 23.11 -8.21
C LEU A 15 -5.01 22.94 -6.72
N GLY A 16 -3.78 22.57 -6.37
CA GLY A 16 -3.36 22.36 -4.97
C GLY A 16 -3.32 23.64 -4.12
N ARG A 17 -3.35 24.83 -4.73
CA ARG A 17 -3.45 26.11 -4.01
C ARG A 17 -4.89 26.46 -3.59
N SER A 18 -5.89 25.80 -4.16
CA SER A 18 -7.29 25.97 -3.74
C SER A 18 -7.60 25.12 -2.51
N ALA A 19 -8.43 25.64 -1.60
CA ALA A 19 -8.93 24.88 -0.47
C ALA A 19 -10.00 23.84 -0.86
N ASP A 20 -10.61 23.99 -2.05
CA ASP A 20 -11.70 23.12 -2.54
C ASP A 20 -11.19 21.80 -3.14
N TYR A 21 -9.90 21.69 -3.41
CA TYR A 21 -9.30 20.52 -4.06
C TYR A 21 -8.14 19.95 -3.25
N ARG A 22 -8.09 18.62 -3.18
CA ARG A 22 -6.91 17.87 -2.69
C ARG A 22 -6.30 17.09 -3.84
N VAL A 23 -5.20 17.60 -4.38
CA VAL A 23 -4.48 16.92 -5.46
C VAL A 23 -3.66 15.75 -4.90
N LEU A 24 -4.13 14.53 -5.14
CA LEU A 24 -3.40 13.32 -4.77
C LEU A 24 -2.31 13.05 -5.82
N ARG A 25 -1.07 12.90 -5.36
CA ARG A 25 0.04 12.44 -6.20
C ARG A 25 0.06 10.93 -6.19
N ARG A 26 0.40 10.34 -7.34
CA ARG A 26 0.59 8.89 -7.44
C ARG A 26 1.61 8.44 -6.40
N LEU A 27 1.21 7.53 -5.53
CA LEU A 27 2.13 6.90 -4.58
C LEU A 27 3.17 6.11 -5.39
N ILE A 28 4.45 6.46 -5.24
CA ILE A 28 5.54 5.72 -5.86
C ILE A 28 5.99 4.65 -4.86
N PRO A 29 5.93 3.36 -5.23
CA PRO A 29 6.40 2.29 -4.35
C PRO A 29 7.84 2.54 -3.90
N ARG A 30 8.09 2.41 -2.60
CA ARG A 30 9.46 2.50 -2.07
C ARG A 30 10.26 1.31 -2.58
N ALA A 31 11.45 1.57 -3.11
CA ALA A 31 12.35 0.50 -3.53
C ALA A 31 12.68 -0.41 -2.34
N LEU A 32 12.77 -1.71 -2.62
CA LEU A 32 13.21 -2.69 -1.63
C LEU A 32 14.62 -2.31 -1.15
N SER A 33 14.79 -2.33 0.16
CA SER A 33 16.06 -2.03 0.82
C SER A 33 16.96 -3.25 0.78
N MET A 34 18.24 -3.03 0.52
CA MET A 34 19.24 -4.08 0.72
C MET A 34 19.22 -4.55 2.17
N PRO A 35 19.63 -5.80 2.43
CA PRO A 35 19.79 -6.25 3.79
C PRO A 35 20.63 -5.32 4.64
N ALA A 36 20.02 -4.76 5.69
CA ALA A 36 20.80 -4.27 6.82
C ALA A 36 21.58 -5.49 7.33
N GLY A 37 22.91 -5.34 7.43
CA GLY A 37 23.74 -6.38 8.01
C GLY A 37 23.25 -6.77 9.40
N ASP A 38 23.56 -8.00 9.83
CA ASP A 38 23.01 -8.73 10.99
C ASP A 38 23.22 -8.08 12.39
N GLN A 39 23.60 -6.80 12.46
CA GLN A 39 23.80 -6.08 13.71
C GLN A 39 22.47 -5.54 14.24
N GLY A 40 21.74 -6.39 14.94
CA GLY A 40 20.65 -5.99 15.83
C GLY A 40 19.31 -5.66 15.17
N THR A 41 19.14 -5.95 13.88
CA THR A 41 17.86 -5.85 13.18
C THR A 41 17.03 -7.12 13.34
N LYS A 42 15.72 -6.95 13.53
CA LYS A 42 14.73 -8.02 13.49
C LYS A 42 13.85 -7.87 12.27
N THR A 43 13.33 -8.98 11.75
CA THR A 43 12.39 -8.98 10.63
C THR A 43 10.95 -9.15 11.12
N ALA A 44 10.02 -8.42 10.52
CA ALA A 44 8.59 -8.52 10.74
C ALA A 44 7.83 -8.52 9.41
N VAL A 45 6.55 -8.90 9.48
CA VAL A 45 5.60 -8.79 8.39
C VAL A 45 4.40 -7.99 8.89
N LEU A 46 4.04 -6.93 8.16
CA LEU A 46 2.74 -6.28 8.29
C LEU A 46 1.78 -7.03 7.37
N LEU A 47 0.69 -7.54 7.93
CA LEU A 47 -0.36 -8.27 7.23
C LEU A 47 -1.66 -7.48 7.34
N ASP A 48 -2.32 -7.29 6.21
CA ASP A 48 -3.64 -6.71 6.08
C ASP A 48 -4.52 -7.64 5.24
N THR A 49 -5.80 -7.71 5.58
CA THR A 49 -6.76 -8.62 4.94
C THR A 49 -8.05 -7.88 4.62
N GLU A 50 -8.55 -8.04 3.40
CA GLU A 50 -9.91 -7.63 3.05
C GLU A 50 -10.81 -8.86 3.07
N THR A 51 -12.01 -8.72 3.63
CA THR A 51 -12.95 -9.82 3.84
C THR A 51 -14.32 -9.50 3.24
N THR A 52 -15.16 -10.51 3.06
CA THR A 52 -16.54 -10.31 2.56
C THR A 52 -17.45 -9.58 3.55
N GLY A 53 -17.06 -9.52 4.82
CA GLY A 53 -17.80 -8.92 5.94
C GLY A 53 -16.99 -8.98 7.24
N LEU A 54 -17.62 -8.74 8.38
CA LEU A 54 -16.94 -8.61 9.68
C LEU A 54 -17.09 -9.84 10.60
N ASP A 55 -17.85 -10.87 10.20
CA ASP A 55 -18.05 -12.07 11.00
C ASP A 55 -17.05 -13.17 10.59
N ALA A 56 -16.00 -13.32 11.38
CA ALA A 56 -14.93 -14.29 11.13
C ALA A 56 -15.38 -15.77 11.12
N GLN A 57 -16.61 -16.10 11.53
CA GLN A 57 -17.14 -17.47 11.41
C GLN A 57 -17.66 -17.78 10.01
N ILE A 58 -18.08 -16.77 9.24
CA ILE A 58 -18.78 -16.95 7.96
C ILE A 58 -18.16 -16.15 6.81
N ASP A 59 -17.43 -15.09 7.11
CA ASP A 59 -16.81 -14.23 6.11
C ASP A 59 -15.44 -14.76 5.68
N GLU A 60 -15.18 -14.67 4.39
CA GLU A 60 -13.98 -15.19 3.75
C GLU A 60 -13.00 -14.05 3.48
N ILE A 61 -11.70 -14.34 3.56
CA ILE A 61 -10.65 -13.43 3.10
C ILE A 61 -10.64 -13.41 1.57
N ILE A 62 -10.74 -12.21 0.99
CA ILE A 62 -10.74 -11.98 -0.46
C ILE A 62 -9.46 -11.32 -0.98
N GLU A 63 -8.69 -10.66 -0.10
CA GLU A 63 -7.38 -10.11 -0.43
C GLU A 63 -6.40 -10.31 0.74
N LEU A 64 -5.14 -10.57 0.40
CA LEU A 64 -4.02 -10.57 1.33
C LEU A 64 -2.99 -9.53 0.89
N GLY A 65 -2.71 -8.56 1.75
CA GLY A 65 -1.62 -7.59 1.60
C GLY A 65 -0.55 -7.83 2.65
N MET A 66 0.70 -8.05 2.22
CA MET A 66 1.81 -8.33 3.13
C MET A 66 3.04 -7.52 2.78
N VAL A 67 3.68 -6.92 3.79
CA VAL A 67 4.96 -6.22 3.64
C VAL A 67 5.96 -6.78 4.64
N LYS A 68 7.05 -7.36 4.13
CA LYS A 68 8.17 -7.83 4.94
C LYS A 68 9.16 -6.68 5.14
N PHE A 69 9.54 -6.40 6.37
CA PHE A 69 10.44 -5.29 6.69
C PHE A 69 11.35 -5.62 7.88
N ASP A 70 12.43 -4.88 8.01
CA ASP A 70 13.30 -4.93 9.18
C ASP A 70 13.11 -3.72 10.08
N TYR A 71 13.26 -3.95 11.37
CA TYR A 71 13.22 -2.93 12.40
C TYR A 71 14.31 -3.16 13.46
N MET A 72 14.73 -2.09 14.15
CA MET A 72 15.68 -2.20 15.25
C MET A 72 14.96 -2.41 16.59
N ALA A 73 15.72 -2.67 17.66
CA ALA A 73 15.18 -2.87 19.01
C ALA A 73 14.33 -1.69 19.54
N ASP A 74 14.54 -0.48 19.02
CA ASP A 74 13.76 0.73 19.35
C ASP A 74 12.43 0.85 18.56
N GLY A 75 12.12 -0.12 17.69
CA GLY A 75 10.91 -0.14 16.86
C GLY A 75 11.04 0.61 15.52
N ARG A 76 12.18 1.24 15.23
CA ARG A 76 12.37 1.97 13.98
C ARG A 76 12.50 1.02 12.80
N ILE A 77 11.66 1.19 11.78
CA ILE A 77 11.76 0.47 10.50
C ILE A 77 12.98 0.98 9.72
N VAL A 78 13.87 0.08 9.33
CA VAL A 78 15.13 0.38 8.65
C VAL A 78 15.19 -0.11 7.21
N GLY A 79 14.25 -0.94 6.77
CA GLY A 79 14.17 -1.34 5.37
C GLY A 79 12.97 -2.22 5.04
N VAL A 80 12.44 -2.10 3.82
CA VAL A 80 11.41 -3.00 3.28
C VAL A 80 12.10 -4.06 2.43
N ARG A 81 11.81 -5.34 2.69
CA ARG A 81 12.48 -6.47 2.06
C ARG A 81 11.71 -7.06 0.90
N ASP A 82 10.40 -7.16 1.07
CA ASP A 82 9.53 -7.78 0.08
C ASP A 82 8.09 -7.32 0.29
N ALA A 83 7.27 -7.45 -0.75
CA ALA A 83 5.84 -7.21 -0.71
C ALA A 83 5.10 -8.31 -1.45
N TYR A 84 4.01 -8.80 -0.85
CA TYR A 84 3.14 -9.80 -1.44
C TYR A 84 1.71 -9.26 -1.45
N SER A 85 1.03 -9.45 -2.57
CA SER A 85 -0.39 -9.14 -2.74
C SER A 85 -1.04 -10.23 -3.58
N SER A 86 -2.20 -10.69 -3.15
CA SER A 86 -3.00 -11.65 -3.91
C SER A 86 -4.50 -11.52 -3.63
N PHE A 87 -5.29 -11.90 -4.62
CA PHE A 87 -6.74 -11.99 -4.53
C PHE A 87 -7.18 -13.45 -4.52
N ALA A 88 -8.20 -13.75 -3.70
CA ALA A 88 -8.88 -15.03 -3.80
C ALA A 88 -9.68 -15.08 -5.11
N ASN A 89 -9.58 -16.18 -5.85
CA ASN A 89 -10.20 -16.30 -7.18
C ASN A 89 -11.71 -16.64 -7.13
N ARG A 90 -12.46 -16.07 -6.18
CA ARG A 90 -13.89 -16.32 -5.99
C ARG A 90 -14.73 -15.07 -6.24
N PRO A 91 -15.90 -15.19 -6.89
CA PRO A 91 -16.82 -14.07 -7.04
C PRO A 91 -17.38 -13.66 -5.67
N CYS A 92 -17.40 -12.35 -5.40
CA CYS A 92 -17.97 -11.79 -4.17
C CYS A 92 -19.36 -12.37 -3.88
N ARG A 93 -19.62 -12.75 -2.62
CA ARG A 93 -20.92 -13.29 -2.21
C ARG A 93 -21.99 -12.21 -2.39
N TYR A 94 -22.91 -12.41 -3.33
CA TYR A 94 -24.12 -11.58 -3.44
C TYR A 94 -25.02 -11.87 -2.24
N GLN A 95 -25.14 -10.93 -1.30
CA GLN A 95 -26.20 -10.96 -0.28
C GLN A 95 -27.35 -10.06 -0.76
N PRO A 96 -28.51 -10.62 -1.14
CA PRO A 96 -29.70 -9.80 -1.34
C PRO A 96 -30.14 -9.23 0.01
N ARG A 97 -30.52 -7.94 0.00
CA ARG A 97 -31.16 -7.28 1.14
C ARG A 97 -32.53 -7.88 1.42
#